data_AF-A0A7C1XBA2-F1
#
_entry.id   AF-A0A7C1XBA2-F1
#
_cell.length_a   1.000
_cell.length_b   1.000
_cell.length_c   1.000
_cell.angle_alpha   90.00
_cell.angle_beta   90.00
_cell.angle_gamma   90.00
#
_symmetry.space_group_name_H-M   'P 1'
#
loop_
_entity.id
_entity.type
_entity.pdbx_description
1 polymer ?
#
loop_
_entity_poly.entity_id
_entity_poly.type
_entity_poly.pdbx_seq_one_letter_code
_entity_poly.pdbx_strand_id
1 'polypeptide(L)'
;MSTPVMILSFLLAITILVAVHEFGHFWVARRVGVRVLRFSIGFGKPLLRWRRKGDPTEYIIAAIPLGGYVKMLDEREGEVSEADLPFAFNRKPLLARVAVVFAGPLFNFLFAIFAFWLMFMVGVSDVRPVIGKISPDSPAAVAGLQEGEEIVAVNGKPTPIWQVVMDSLAPSLLERQITEITVRR
;
A
#
# COMPACT_ATOMS: atom_id res chain seq x y z
N MET A 1 -1.89 -17.55 -5.28
CA MET A 1 -1.81 -17.38 -3.80
C MET A 1 -2.97 -18.11 -3.16
N SER A 2 -2.80 -18.74 -1.99
CA SER A 2 -3.94 -19.35 -1.29
C SER A 2 -4.82 -18.29 -0.62
N THR A 3 -6.11 -18.56 -0.47
CA THR A 3 -7.08 -17.64 0.17
C THR A 3 -6.62 -17.11 1.54
N PRO A 4 -6.04 -17.93 2.44
CA PRO A 4 -5.54 -17.45 3.72
C PRO A 4 -4.40 -16.43 3.59
N VAL A 5 -3.50 -16.64 2.62
CA VAL A 5 -2.40 -15.71 2.35
C VAL A 5 -2.94 -14.37 1.84
N MET A 6 -3.95 -14.39 0.96
CA MET A 6 -4.57 -13.17 0.47
C MET A 6 -5.24 -12.36 1.60
N ILE A 7 -5.98 -13.02 2.49
CA ILE A 7 -6.63 -12.36 3.64
C ILE A 7 -5.58 -11.76 4.57
N LEU A 8 -4.53 -12.51 4.91
CA LEU A 8 -3.49 -12.03 5.80
C LEU A 8 -2.72 -10.84 5.19
N SER A 9 -2.36 -10.93 3.91
CA SER A 9 -1.70 -9.84 3.17
C SER A 9 -2.59 -8.60 3.08
N PHE A 10 -3.89 -8.76 2.85
CA PHE A 10 -4.85 -7.66 2.81
C PHE A 10 -4.96 -6.96 4.18
N LEU A 11 -5.11 -7.72 5.26
CA LEU A 11 -5.17 -7.17 6.62
C LEU A 11 -3.88 -6.42 6.96
N LEU A 12 -2.73 -6.99 6.63
CA LEU A 12 -1.43 -6.34 6.83
C LEU A 12 -1.33 -5.03 6.05
N ALA A 13 -1.71 -5.03 4.77
CA ALA A 13 -1.67 -3.84 3.92
C ALA A 13 -2.57 -2.71 4.46
N ILE A 14 -3.81 -3.02 4.86
CA ILE A 14 -4.73 -2.05 5.47
C ILE A 14 -4.18 -1.54 6.80
N THR A 15 -3.59 -2.40 7.63
CA THR A 15 -2.99 -2.00 8.92
C THR A 15 -1.91 -0.95 8.70
N ILE A 16 -1.00 -1.20 7.74
CA ILE A 16 0.10 -0.29 7.43
C ILE A 16 -0.46 1.03 6.87
N LEU A 17 -1.40 0.95 5.93
CA LEU A 17 -2.01 2.12 5.30
C LEU A 17 -2.70 3.02 6.32
N VAL A 18 -3.47 2.45 7.25
CA VAL A 18 -4.13 3.25 8.30
C VAL A 18 -3.13 3.74 9.32
N ALA A 19 -2.14 2.95 9.72
CA ALA A 19 -1.12 3.40 10.67
C ALA A 19 -0.36 4.64 10.15
N VAL A 20 -0.03 4.68 8.85
CA VAL A 20 0.59 5.85 8.22
C VAL A 20 -0.37 7.05 8.17
N HIS A 21 -1.65 6.82 7.87
CA HIS A 21 -2.70 7.85 7.89
C HIS A 21 -2.81 8.51 9.27
N GLU A 22 -3.01 7.70 10.31
CA GLU A 22 -3.12 8.17 11.69
C GLU A 22 -1.83 8.87 12.13
N PHE A 23 -0.67 8.36 11.71
CA PHE A 23 0.61 8.99 11.99
C PHE A 23 0.69 10.41 11.41
N GLY A 24 0.13 10.66 10.23
CA GLY A 24 0.03 11.99 9.64
C GLY A 24 -0.73 12.98 10.54
N HIS A 25 -1.95 12.60 10.96
CA HIS A 25 -2.75 13.40 11.90
C HIS A 25 -2.00 13.68 13.20
N PHE A 26 -1.43 12.63 13.80
CA PHE A 26 -0.66 12.69 15.04
C PHE A 26 0.53 13.64 14.94
N TRP A 27 1.32 13.48 13.89
CA TRP A 27 2.56 14.23 13.70
C TRP A 27 2.29 15.72 13.49
N VAL A 28 1.33 16.06 12.63
CA VAL A 28 0.97 17.47 12.39
C VAL A 28 0.30 18.07 13.62
N ALA A 29 -0.59 17.34 14.31
CA ALA A 29 -1.22 17.83 15.54
C ALA A 29 -0.19 18.27 16.59
N ARG A 30 0.83 17.44 16.84
CA ARG A 30 1.90 17.80 17.78
C ARG A 30 2.74 18.99 17.31
N ARG A 31 3.00 19.11 16.00
CA ARG A 31 3.77 20.23 15.42
C ARG A 31 3.04 21.57 15.56
N VAL A 32 1.72 21.59 15.43
CA VAL A 32 0.91 22.82 15.63
C VAL A 32 0.51 23.05 17.08
N GLY A 33 1.10 22.28 18.02
CA GLY A 33 0.92 22.44 19.45
C GLY A 33 -0.44 21.97 19.96
N VAL A 34 -1.10 21.04 19.27
CA VAL A 34 -2.27 20.33 19.79
C VAL A 34 -1.80 19.18 20.66
N ARG A 35 -2.39 19.04 21.83
CA ARG A 35 -2.08 17.91 22.72
C ARG A 35 -2.81 16.66 22.22
N VAL A 36 -2.06 15.60 21.95
CA VAL A 36 -2.63 14.28 21.66
C VAL A 36 -2.70 13.50 22.96
N LEU A 37 -3.89 12.97 23.26
CA LEU A 37 -4.15 12.14 24.44
C LEU A 37 -3.88 10.67 24.15
N ARG A 38 -4.26 10.20 22.96
CA ARG A 38 -4.09 8.80 22.57
C ARG A 38 -3.77 8.67 21.09
N PHE A 39 -2.82 7.79 20.77
CA PHE A 39 -2.51 7.34 19.43
C PHE A 39 -2.71 5.82 19.38
N SER A 40 -3.73 5.36 18.65
CA SER A 40 -4.08 3.94 18.56
C SER A 40 -3.94 3.43 17.14
N ILE A 41 -3.20 2.33 16.98
CA ILE A 41 -3.23 1.52 15.77
C ILE A 41 -4.17 0.34 16.04
N GLY A 42 -5.22 0.23 15.24
CA GLY A 42 -6.31 -0.71 15.43
C GLY A 42 -7.40 -0.24 16.41
N PHE A 43 -8.41 -1.10 16.57
CA PHE A 43 -9.56 -0.91 17.46
C PHE A 43 -9.74 -2.04 18.48
N GLY A 44 -10.61 -1.81 19.46
CA GLY A 44 -11.03 -2.79 20.44
C GLY A 44 -10.06 -2.92 21.61
N LYS A 45 -9.90 -4.17 22.11
CA LYS A 45 -9.07 -4.45 23.29
C LYS A 45 -7.61 -4.07 23.03
N PRO A 46 -6.98 -3.22 23.88
CA PRO A 46 -5.56 -2.94 23.81
C PRO A 46 -4.74 -4.22 24.04
N LEU A 47 -3.85 -4.55 23.10
CA LEU A 47 -2.86 -5.62 23.26
C LEU A 47 -1.60 -5.08 23.93
N LEU A 48 -1.13 -3.92 23.45
CA LEU A 48 -0.01 -3.19 24.03
C LEU A 48 -0.45 -1.76 24.30
N ARG A 49 -0.09 -1.24 25.47
CA ARG A 49 -0.28 0.17 25.83
C ARG A 49 0.95 0.67 26.57
N TRP A 50 1.42 1.85 26.19
CA TRP A 50 2.55 2.48 26.86
C TRP A 50 2.46 4.00 26.77
N ARG A 51 3.18 4.66 27.66
CA ARG A 51 3.30 6.12 27.69
C ARG A 51 4.76 6.48 27.90
N ARG A 52 5.28 7.41 27.09
CA ARG A 52 6.66 7.89 27.23
C ARG A 52 6.73 8.87 28.40
N LYS A 53 7.84 8.85 29.15
CA LYS A 53 8.05 9.77 30.28
C LYS A 53 8.01 11.22 29.76
N GLY A 54 7.13 12.04 30.34
CA GLY A 54 6.93 13.44 29.94
C GLY A 54 6.04 13.65 28.70
N ASP A 55 5.57 12.58 28.04
CA ASP A 55 4.62 12.69 26.93
C ASP A 55 3.19 12.47 27.48
N PRO A 56 2.23 13.38 27.21
CA PRO A 56 0.82 13.15 27.55
C PRO A 56 0.16 12.06 26.70
N THR A 57 0.78 11.65 25.59
CA THR A 57 0.22 10.67 24.64
C THR A 57 0.31 9.24 25.18
N GLU A 58 -0.82 8.55 25.23
CA GLU A 58 -0.90 7.09 25.37
C GLU A 58 -0.83 6.42 23.99
N TYR A 59 0.14 5.53 23.80
CA TYR A 59 0.30 4.76 22.56
C TYR A 59 -0.31 3.37 22.73
N ILE A 60 -1.14 2.95 21.78
CA ILE A 60 -1.88 1.69 21.83
C ILE A 60 -1.71 0.91 20.52
N ILE A 61 -1.48 -0.40 20.65
CA ILE A 61 -1.71 -1.38 19.59
C ILE A 61 -2.88 -2.24 20.03
N ALA A 62 -3.98 -2.22 19.27
CA ALA A 62 -5.21 -2.92 19.61
C ALA A 62 -5.40 -4.20 18.80
N ALA A 63 -6.32 -5.06 19.25
CA ALA A 63 -6.48 -6.40 18.69
C ALA A 63 -7.03 -6.44 17.26
N ILE A 64 -7.84 -5.45 16.88
CA ILE A 64 -8.47 -5.41 15.55
C ILE A 64 -7.66 -4.48 14.65
N PRO A 65 -6.97 -4.99 13.61
CA PRO A 65 -6.10 -4.18 12.75
C PRO A 65 -6.83 -3.27 11.75
N LEU A 66 -8.18 -3.32 11.72
CA LEU A 66 -9.01 -2.61 10.76
C LEU A 66 -9.26 -1.15 11.17
N GLY A 67 -8.18 -0.37 11.33
CA GLY A 67 -8.26 1.06 11.51
C GLY A 67 -7.30 1.62 12.56
N GLY A 68 -7.69 2.72 13.19
CA GLY A 68 -6.91 3.44 14.19
C GLY A 68 -7.58 4.76 14.53
N TYR A 69 -7.04 5.49 15.51
CA TYR A 69 -7.49 6.85 15.80
C TYR A 69 -6.45 7.66 16.56
N VAL A 70 -6.48 8.98 16.34
CA VAL A 70 -5.76 9.98 17.11
C VAL A 70 -6.74 10.78 17.97
N LYS A 71 -6.77 10.52 19.28
CA LYS A 71 -7.57 11.32 20.20
C LYS A 71 -6.82 12.60 20.58
N MET A 72 -7.33 13.73 20.12
CA MET A 72 -6.79 15.05 20.42
C MET A 72 -7.52 15.65 21.62
N LEU A 73 -6.85 16.55 22.35
CA LEU A 73 -7.51 17.35 23.38
C LEU A 73 -8.49 18.30 22.69
N ASP A 74 -9.77 18.22 23.02
CA ASP A 74 -10.82 19.05 22.45
C ASP A 74 -11.92 19.28 23.51
N GLU A 75 -12.33 20.54 23.69
CA GLU A 75 -13.36 20.91 24.67
C GLU A 75 -14.75 20.32 24.36
N ARG A 76 -14.98 19.87 23.12
CA ARG A 76 -16.24 19.23 22.71
C ARG A 76 -16.32 17.78 23.15
N GLU A 77 -15.18 17.14 23.45
CA GLU A 77 -15.12 15.73 23.84
C GLU A 77 -15.01 15.52 25.36
N GLY A 78 -14.84 16.58 26.15
CA GLY A 78 -14.76 16.51 27.61
C GLY A 78 -14.23 17.80 28.25
N GLU A 79 -14.18 17.80 29.57
CA GLU A 79 -13.64 18.94 30.33
C GLU A 79 -12.13 19.10 30.11
N VAL A 80 -11.71 20.34 29.86
CA VAL A 80 -10.30 20.71 29.65
C VAL A 80 -9.91 21.72 30.72
N SER A 81 -8.80 21.46 31.43
CA SER A 81 -8.28 22.37 32.45
C SER A 81 -7.84 23.71 31.82
N GLU A 82 -7.92 24.81 32.58
CA GLU A 82 -7.53 26.14 32.07
C GLU A 82 -6.11 26.19 31.51
N ALA A 83 -5.18 25.47 32.17
CA ALA A 83 -3.79 25.35 31.74
C ALA A 83 -3.63 24.64 30.38
N ASP A 84 -4.61 23.81 30.00
CA ASP A 84 -4.54 22.97 28.81
C ASP A 84 -5.31 23.54 27.60
N LEU A 85 -6.16 24.55 27.83
CA LEU A 85 -6.94 25.22 26.79
C LEU A 85 -6.12 25.68 25.57
N PRO A 86 -4.89 26.24 25.72
CA PRO A 86 -4.08 26.63 24.56
C PRO A 86 -3.67 25.46 23.66
N PHE A 87 -3.72 24.22 24.16
CA PHE A 87 -3.37 23.01 23.43
C PHE A 87 -4.59 22.27 22.86
N ALA A 88 -5.80 22.76 23.10
CA ALA A 88 -7.03 22.17 22.59
C ALA A 88 -7.16 22.39 21.07
N PHE A 89 -7.56 21.35 20.35
CA PHE A 89 -7.68 21.33 18.89
C PHE A 89 -8.67 22.39 18.39
N ASN A 90 -9.85 22.44 18.99
CA ASN A 90 -10.92 23.38 18.64
C ASN A 90 -10.53 24.86 18.82
N ARG A 91 -9.56 25.18 19.69
CA ARG A 91 -9.04 26.54 19.89
C ARG A 91 -7.92 26.95 18.93
N LYS A 92 -7.37 26.02 18.15
CA LYS A 92 -6.34 26.35 17.15
C LYS A 92 -6.94 27.16 15.99
N PRO A 93 -6.12 28.00 15.32
CA PRO A 93 -6.52 28.67 14.09
C PRO A 93 -7.06 27.68 13.05
N LEU A 94 -7.98 28.14 12.19
CA LEU A 94 -8.61 27.30 11.18
C LEU A 94 -7.58 26.55 10.32
N LEU A 95 -6.54 27.24 9.86
CA LEU A 95 -5.50 26.63 9.02
C LEU A 95 -4.75 25.51 9.74
N ALA A 96 -4.52 25.62 11.05
CA ALA A 96 -3.88 24.56 11.82
C ALA A 96 -4.79 23.33 11.92
N ARG A 97 -6.09 23.54 12.17
CA ARG A 97 -7.07 22.43 12.20
C ARG A 97 -7.20 21.74 10.85
N VAL A 98 -7.29 22.53 9.77
CA VAL A 98 -7.33 22.01 8.40
C VAL A 98 -6.06 21.24 8.07
N ALA A 99 -4.88 21.77 8.42
CA ALA A 99 -3.61 21.08 8.20
C ALA A 99 -3.56 19.73 8.91
N VAL A 100 -4.03 19.64 10.16
CA VAL A 100 -4.08 18.39 10.92
C VAL A 100 -5.02 17.37 10.28
N VAL A 101 -6.24 17.78 9.88
CA VAL A 101 -7.21 16.88 9.23
C VAL A 101 -6.73 16.46 7.83
N PHE A 102 -6.07 17.34 7.09
CA PHE A 102 -5.52 17.00 5.78
C PHE A 102 -4.24 16.14 5.85
N ALA A 103 -3.55 16.14 7.00
CA ALA A 103 -2.30 15.43 7.17
C ALA A 103 -2.42 13.92 6.93
N GLY A 104 -3.48 13.27 7.38
CA GLY A 104 -3.67 11.83 7.19
C GLY A 104 -3.67 11.43 5.70
N PRO A 105 -4.57 11.99 4.87
CA PRO A 105 -4.56 11.77 3.43
C PRO A 105 -3.23 12.10 2.76
N LEU A 106 -2.60 13.23 3.13
CA LEU A 106 -1.32 13.64 2.57
C LEU A 106 -0.22 12.61 2.86
N PHE A 107 -0.12 12.10 4.09
CA PHE A 107 0.88 11.09 4.46
C PHE A 107 0.64 9.78 3.73
N ASN A 108 -0.61 9.36 3.52
CA ASN A 108 -0.90 8.19 2.69
C ASN A 108 -0.52 8.39 1.23
N PHE A 109 -0.75 9.58 0.68
CA PHE A 109 -0.34 9.91 -0.68
C PHE A 109 1.19 9.85 -0.84
N LEU A 110 1.94 10.43 0.11
CA LEU A 110 3.40 10.36 0.14
C LEU A 110 3.89 8.92 0.31
N PHE A 111 3.23 8.13 1.16
CA PHE A 111 3.54 6.72 1.34
C PHE A 111 3.28 5.91 0.08
N ALA A 112 2.20 6.19 -0.67
CA ALA A 112 1.96 5.54 -1.95
C ALA A 112 3.10 5.84 -2.95
N ILE A 113 3.52 7.10 -3.08
CA ILE A 113 4.66 7.48 -3.92
C ILE A 113 5.91 6.69 -3.52
N PHE A 114 6.23 6.65 -2.22
CA PHE A 114 7.38 5.92 -1.70
C PHE A 114 7.26 4.41 -1.94
N ALA A 115 6.10 3.81 -1.71
CA ALA A 115 5.86 2.39 -1.88
C ALA A 115 5.97 1.98 -3.35
N PHE A 116 5.38 2.74 -4.27
CA PHE A 116 5.52 2.50 -5.71
C PHE A 116 6.97 2.68 -6.17
N TRP A 117 7.64 3.74 -5.72
CA TRP A 117 9.06 3.92 -6.01
C TRP A 117 9.90 2.72 -5.53
N LEU A 118 9.69 2.26 -4.30
CA LEU A 118 10.38 1.10 -3.75
C LEU A 118 10.07 -0.18 -4.55
N MET A 119 8.81 -0.38 -4.94
CA MET A 119 8.40 -1.52 -5.77
C MET A 119 9.14 -1.52 -7.12
N PHE A 120 9.24 -0.36 -7.79
CA PHE A 120 9.99 -0.26 -9.05
C PHE A 120 11.50 -0.46 -8.86
N MET A 121 12.08 -0.02 -7.74
CA MET A 121 13.49 -0.21 -7.42
C MET A 121 13.84 -1.67 -7.10
N VAL A 122 12.97 -2.38 -6.39
CA VAL A 122 13.13 -3.82 -6.09
C VAL A 122 12.90 -4.68 -7.35
N GLY A 123 12.17 -4.14 -8.33
CA GLY A 123 11.75 -4.86 -9.51
C GLY A 123 10.47 -5.65 -9.25
N VAL A 124 9.62 -5.73 -10.26
CA VAL A 124 8.38 -6.51 -10.18
C VAL A 124 8.70 -7.93 -10.62
N SER A 125 8.70 -8.88 -9.68
CA SER A 125 8.71 -10.30 -10.00
C SER A 125 7.32 -10.70 -10.51
N ASP A 126 7.04 -10.35 -11.75
CA ASP A 126 5.79 -10.70 -12.42
C ASP A 126 5.86 -12.15 -12.94
N VAL A 127 4.73 -12.64 -13.46
CA VAL A 127 4.60 -14.02 -13.93
C VAL A 127 5.57 -14.26 -15.07
N ARG A 128 6.49 -15.21 -14.85
CA ARG A 128 7.41 -15.68 -15.89
C ARG A 128 6.60 -16.18 -17.09
N PRO A 129 7.06 -15.89 -18.31
CA PRO A 129 6.34 -16.16 -19.54
C PRO A 129 6.41 -17.64 -19.96
N VAL A 130 5.84 -18.52 -19.13
CA VAL A 130 5.89 -19.98 -19.35
C VAL A 130 4.67 -20.44 -20.14
N ILE A 131 4.92 -21.22 -21.19
CA ILE A 131 3.90 -21.77 -22.08
C ILE A 131 3.10 -22.83 -21.33
N GLY A 132 1.78 -22.63 -21.27
CA GLY A 132 0.84 -23.60 -20.71
C GLY A 132 0.42 -24.66 -21.72
N LYS A 133 -0.73 -25.29 -21.47
CA LYS A 133 -1.31 -26.27 -22.41
C LYS A 133 -1.55 -25.66 -23.78
N ILE A 134 -1.05 -26.33 -24.81
CA ILE A 134 -1.19 -25.93 -26.20
C ILE A 134 -2.39 -26.68 -26.80
N SER A 135 -3.29 -25.94 -27.45
CA SER A 135 -4.40 -26.58 -28.18
C SER A 135 -3.86 -27.33 -29.40
N PRO A 136 -4.34 -28.56 -29.65
CA PRO A 136 -4.19 -29.19 -30.95
C PRO A 136 -4.65 -28.22 -32.06
N ASP A 137 -3.95 -28.20 -33.18
CA ASP A 137 -4.21 -27.36 -34.36
C ASP A 137 -4.02 -25.84 -34.19
N SER A 138 -3.37 -25.41 -33.10
CA SER A 138 -3.02 -24.00 -32.91
C SER A 138 -1.74 -23.59 -33.67
N PRO A 139 -1.55 -22.30 -34.01
CA PRO A 139 -0.28 -21.81 -34.55
C PRO A 139 0.93 -22.14 -33.67
N ALA A 140 0.74 -22.17 -32.35
CA ALA A 140 1.78 -22.57 -31.40
C ALA A 140 2.17 -24.06 -31.54
N ALA A 141 1.19 -24.95 -31.78
CA ALA A 141 1.46 -26.36 -32.03
C ALA A 141 2.19 -26.57 -33.38
N VAL A 142 1.78 -25.85 -34.43
CA VAL A 142 2.44 -25.89 -35.74
C VAL A 142 3.88 -25.38 -35.67
N ALA A 143 4.13 -24.37 -34.84
CA ALA A 143 5.47 -23.83 -34.59
C ALA A 143 6.36 -24.75 -33.71
N GLY A 144 5.81 -25.84 -33.17
CA GLY A 144 6.56 -26.80 -32.37
C GLY A 144 6.86 -26.35 -30.93
N LEU A 145 6.16 -25.33 -30.43
CA LEU A 145 6.28 -24.91 -29.03
C LEU A 145 5.82 -26.03 -28.10
N GLN A 146 6.43 -26.11 -26.91
CA GLN A 146 6.11 -27.14 -25.90
C GLN A 146 5.61 -26.51 -24.60
N GLU A 147 4.71 -27.24 -23.92
CA GLU A 147 4.29 -26.89 -22.57
C GLU A 147 5.51 -26.89 -21.62
N GLY A 148 5.63 -25.85 -20.80
CA GLY A 148 6.73 -25.66 -19.86
C GLY A 148 7.91 -24.84 -20.38
N GLU A 149 7.99 -24.53 -21.68
CA GLU A 149 9.02 -23.63 -22.21
C GLU A 149 8.77 -22.17 -21.79
N GLU A 150 9.84 -21.43 -21.49
CA GLU A 150 9.81 -20.01 -21.18
C GLU A 150 10.08 -19.18 -22.44
N ILE A 151 9.18 -18.25 -22.77
CA ILE A 151 9.38 -17.30 -23.87
C ILE A 151 10.37 -16.22 -23.41
N VAL A 152 11.58 -16.25 -23.95
CA VAL A 152 12.66 -15.32 -23.56
C VAL A 152 12.74 -14.09 -24.46
N ALA A 153 12.23 -14.18 -25.70
CA ALA A 153 12.12 -13.03 -26.60
C ALA A 153 11.01 -13.20 -27.64
N VAL A 154 10.47 -12.07 -28.11
CA VAL A 154 9.54 -11.97 -29.25
C VAL A 154 10.11 -10.95 -30.23
N ASN A 155 10.33 -11.34 -31.49
CA ASN A 155 11.00 -10.54 -32.52
C ASN A 155 12.32 -9.92 -32.03
N GLY A 156 13.14 -10.72 -31.32
CA GLY A 156 14.41 -10.28 -30.74
C GLY A 156 14.31 -9.36 -29.53
N LYS A 157 13.10 -8.95 -29.10
CA LYS A 157 12.90 -8.14 -27.88
C LYS A 157 12.80 -9.03 -26.65
N PRO A 158 13.61 -8.81 -25.61
CA PRO A 158 13.54 -9.58 -24.38
C PRO A 158 12.16 -9.48 -23.71
N THR A 159 11.63 -10.62 -23.28
CA THR A 159 10.30 -10.71 -22.65
C THR A 159 10.44 -11.28 -21.24
N PRO A 160 10.80 -10.47 -20.22
CA PRO A 160 11.02 -10.98 -18.87
C PRO A 160 9.73 -11.41 -18.15
N ILE A 161 8.56 -10.96 -18.63
CA ILE A 161 7.26 -11.14 -17.99
C ILE A 161 6.16 -11.30 -19.05
N TRP A 162 5.03 -11.92 -18.68
CA TRP A 162 3.95 -12.25 -19.62
C TRP A 162 3.30 -11.03 -20.28
N GLN A 163 3.21 -9.91 -19.56
CA GLN A 163 2.72 -8.64 -20.12
C GLN A 163 3.53 -8.21 -21.35
N VAL A 164 4.87 -8.31 -21.30
CA VAL A 164 5.75 -7.89 -22.41
C VAL A 164 5.61 -8.81 -23.62
N VAL A 165 5.33 -10.11 -23.39
CA VAL A 165 5.00 -11.04 -24.49
C VAL A 165 3.73 -10.60 -25.20
N MET A 166 2.66 -10.30 -24.45
CA MET A 166 1.39 -9.87 -25.02
C MET A 166 1.50 -8.52 -25.75
N ASP A 167 2.20 -7.55 -25.15
CA ASP A 167 2.45 -6.25 -25.77
C ASP A 167 3.27 -6.39 -27.06
N SER A 168 4.21 -7.34 -27.11
CA SER A 168 5.05 -7.60 -28.29
C SER A 168 4.31 -8.38 -29.38
N LEU A 169 3.35 -9.24 -29.02
CA LEU A 169 2.53 -10.02 -29.96
C LEU A 169 1.36 -9.22 -30.53
N ALA A 170 0.81 -8.27 -29.79
CA ALA A 170 -0.41 -7.56 -30.17
C ALA A 170 -0.35 -6.91 -31.57
N PRO A 171 0.73 -6.19 -31.97
CA PRO A 171 0.84 -5.64 -33.32
C PRO A 171 0.86 -6.73 -34.40
N SER A 172 1.63 -7.80 -34.19
CA SER A 172 1.75 -8.91 -35.15
C SER A 172 0.44 -9.65 -35.36
N LEU A 173 -0.38 -9.78 -34.31
CA LEU A 173 -1.70 -10.42 -34.39
C LEU A 173 -2.69 -9.59 -35.21
N LEU A 174 -2.65 -8.25 -35.07
CA LEU A 174 -3.50 -7.34 -35.84
C LEU A 174 -3.12 -7.32 -37.32
N GLU A 175 -1.83 -7.33 -37.61
CA GLU A 175 -1.29 -7.27 -38.98
C GLU A 175 -1.13 -8.65 -39.64
N ARG A 176 -1.44 -9.74 -38.92
CA ARG A 176 -1.26 -11.15 -39.35
C ARG A 176 0.16 -11.44 -39.85
N GLN A 177 1.16 -10.90 -39.17
CA GLN A 177 2.57 -11.09 -39.51
C GLN A 177 3.16 -12.34 -38.85
N ILE A 178 4.14 -12.94 -39.53
CA ILE A 178 4.96 -14.00 -38.95
C ILE A 178 5.78 -13.39 -37.81
N THR A 179 5.72 -14.00 -36.63
CA THR A 179 6.43 -13.55 -35.44
C THR A 179 7.47 -14.58 -35.05
N GLU A 180 8.69 -14.14 -34.79
CA GLU A 180 9.74 -14.98 -34.23
C GLU A 180 9.60 -15.02 -32.70
N ILE A 181 9.56 -16.23 -32.14
CA ILE A 181 9.49 -16.46 -30.69
C ILE A 181 10.73 -17.27 -30.30
N THR A 182 11.53 -16.72 -29.40
CA THR A 182 12.67 -17.43 -28.82
C THR A 182 12.26 -18.02 -27.48
N VAL A 183 12.48 -19.33 -27.30
CA VAL A 183 12.14 -20.05 -26.08
C VAL A 183 13.36 -20.67 -25.42
N ARG A 184 13.26 -20.91 -24.11
CA ARG A 184 14.22 -21.65 -23.31
C ARG A 184 13.49 -22.73 -22.51
N ARG A 185 14.12 -23.90 -22.39
CA ARG A 185 13.63 -25.02 -21.59
C ARG A 185 14.00 -24.89 -20.11
#